data_AF-A0A925BN58-F1
#
_entry.id   AF-A0A925BN58-F1
#
_cell.length_a   1.000
_cell.length_b   1.000
_cell.length_c   1.000
_cell.angle_alpha   90.00
_cell.angle_beta   90.00
_cell.angle_gamma   90.00
#
_symmetry.space_group_name_H-M   'P 1'
#
loop_
_entity.id
_entity.type
_entity.pdbx_description
1 polymer ?
#
loop_
_entity_poly.entity_id
_entity_poly.type
_entity_poly.pdbx_seq_one_letter_code
_entity_poly.pdbx_strand_id
1 'polypeptide(L)'
;MSRNYHPDRPSGKVVVLRGSPPEAFRRLDRWTEEQDFDGDGIAELSKRYDGGVGDYAVQIASGHDGRLMAKCKTDWPETPGSFTVGNVQSFPPPLGDFDGDGLADLFVSREAYHWDVERVPLVKTGKAPLLMQAISSKTGKRIWGGVPIPLPEWIRPTDADENSEAWNQMRNGRLQPISTQTVDLDGDGRPELLHALNMIGYRRPEQVGGPFSEHQQPFVVLIDGRAGTLRWCEPISELVTGSHSPGLDYLQIDASTDLNGDGTRDLVLTVPQQDPRGSWSQTLQVQSGRDGKILWGSKPLEGMSFNNNDFNPPIISDLDGDGRAEIVLMPTKQPHVTVLRGDTGESLWTWQGSQPQHFAAPGIAIVAQSSPVAPRQESRTSTDAHPAKDAQSTTNADATPGNSRGARGRQRCVAVVFNETGSQWDVVFLDHEGKLVERVPNQAYQLWSHDLDGGEELLWGVGNKIQATRGLHDVLWSWSPPPSSYASVSHVERTADGRAIVVMSSGDSVMMFDGL
;
A
#
# COMPACT_ATOMS: atom_id res chain seq x y z
N MET A 1 -23.79 -49.54 10.27
CA MET A 1 -23.43 -49.26 8.86
C MET A 1 -22.45 -48.11 8.84
N SER A 2 -21.16 -48.40 9.02
CA SER A 2 -20.07 -47.46 8.77
C SER A 2 -19.82 -47.41 7.26
N ARG A 3 -19.80 -46.22 6.67
CA ARG A 3 -19.32 -46.04 5.30
C ARG A 3 -17.86 -45.61 5.35
N ASN A 4 -17.06 -46.39 4.64
CA ASN A 4 -15.61 -46.37 4.58
C ASN A 4 -15.05 -45.06 4.05
N TYR A 5 -13.99 -44.60 4.70
CA TYR A 5 -13.03 -43.63 4.20
C TYR A 5 -12.22 -44.30 3.08
N HIS A 6 -12.21 -43.74 1.87
CA HIS A 6 -11.36 -44.18 0.76
C HIS A 6 -10.06 -43.34 0.79
N PRO A 7 -8.86 -43.95 0.95
CA PRO A 7 -7.60 -43.21 1.04
C PRO A 7 -6.85 -43.08 -0.30
N ASP A 8 -7.57 -43.02 -1.43
CA ASP A 8 -6.94 -42.95 -2.77
C ASP A 8 -7.35 -41.70 -3.56
N ARG A 9 -7.11 -40.51 -3.00
CA ARG A 9 -6.90 -39.32 -3.84
C ARG A 9 -5.39 -39.16 -4.02
N PRO A 10 -4.88 -39.04 -5.26
CA PRO A 10 -3.47 -38.74 -5.46
C PRO A 10 -3.14 -37.44 -4.73
N SER A 11 -2.18 -37.52 -3.81
CA SER A 11 -1.60 -36.40 -3.10
C SER A 11 -1.14 -35.33 -4.09
N GLY A 12 -1.40 -34.08 -3.75
CA GLY A 12 -1.11 -32.91 -4.58
C GLY A 12 0.33 -32.92 -5.11
N LYS A 13 0.47 -32.62 -6.40
CA LYS A 13 1.77 -32.29 -6.97
C LYS A 13 1.98 -30.79 -6.80
N VAL A 14 2.76 -30.41 -5.79
CA VAL A 14 3.44 -29.11 -5.79
C VAL A 14 4.51 -29.19 -6.86
N VAL A 15 4.35 -28.46 -7.96
CA VAL A 15 5.37 -28.34 -9.01
C VAL A 15 6.05 -27.00 -8.82
N VAL A 16 7.12 -26.98 -8.04
CA VAL A 16 8.08 -25.85 -8.04
C VAL A 16 8.99 -26.05 -9.25
N LEU A 17 8.89 -25.19 -10.25
CA LEU A 17 9.86 -25.15 -11.33
C LEU A 17 11.09 -24.36 -10.88
N ARG A 18 12.12 -25.13 -10.48
CA ARG A 18 13.50 -24.81 -10.08
C ARG A 18 13.73 -24.15 -8.71
N GLY A 19 14.19 -25.00 -7.79
CA GLY A 19 14.84 -24.67 -6.52
C GLY A 19 14.62 -25.83 -5.54
N SER A 20 15.68 -26.43 -4.99
CA SER A 20 15.53 -27.27 -3.80
C SER A 20 15.18 -26.33 -2.63
N PRO A 21 14.19 -26.62 -1.77
CA PRO A 21 13.97 -25.78 -0.60
C PRO A 21 15.28 -25.79 0.23
N PRO A 22 15.91 -24.62 0.49
CA PRO A 22 17.12 -24.56 1.30
C PRO A 22 16.90 -25.22 2.67
N GLU A 23 17.97 -25.78 3.26
CA GLU A 23 17.91 -26.42 4.59
C GLU A 23 17.39 -25.47 5.69
N ALA A 24 17.34 -24.16 5.43
CA ALA A 24 16.69 -23.13 6.23
C ALA A 24 15.25 -23.50 6.66
N PHE A 25 14.50 -24.23 5.82
CA PHE A 25 13.13 -24.67 6.15
C PHE A 25 13.04 -25.82 7.18
N ARG A 26 14.17 -26.35 7.68
CA ARG A 26 14.19 -27.41 8.71
C ARG A 26 14.28 -26.89 10.16
N ARG A 27 14.35 -25.58 10.40
CA ARG A 27 14.19 -25.06 11.77
C ARG A 27 12.71 -25.03 12.16
N LEU A 28 12.34 -25.88 13.12
CA LEU A 28 10.97 -26.04 13.65
C LEU A 28 10.44 -24.84 14.47
N ASP A 29 11.11 -23.68 14.41
CA ASP A 29 10.78 -22.47 15.16
C ASP A 29 10.26 -21.36 14.22
N ARG A 30 9.56 -20.36 14.77
CA ARG A 30 9.10 -19.20 14.00
C ARG A 30 10.27 -18.23 13.71
N TRP A 31 10.72 -18.22 12.46
CA TRP A 31 11.60 -17.20 11.87
C TRP A 31 10.79 -16.36 10.87
N THR A 32 11.19 -15.11 10.68
CA THR A 32 10.61 -14.17 9.71
C THR A 32 11.61 -13.94 8.59
N GLU A 33 11.14 -13.96 7.34
CA GLU A 33 11.95 -13.61 6.17
C GLU A 33 12.22 -12.11 6.14
N GLU A 34 13.45 -11.73 5.80
CA GLU A 34 13.96 -10.37 5.72
C GLU A 34 14.63 -10.12 4.36
N GLN A 35 15.10 -8.91 4.12
CA GLN A 35 15.90 -8.59 2.94
C GLN A 35 17.27 -9.28 2.97
N ASP A 36 17.93 -9.27 1.80
CA ASP A 36 19.32 -9.71 1.66
C ASP A 36 20.26 -8.72 2.39
N PHE A 37 20.94 -9.25 3.41
CA PHE A 37 21.84 -8.56 4.32
C PHE A 37 23.31 -8.90 4.10
N ASP A 38 23.64 -9.86 3.22
CA ASP A 38 25.03 -10.18 2.89
C ASP A 38 25.38 -10.09 1.40
N GLY A 39 24.40 -9.77 0.56
CA GLY A 39 24.53 -9.54 -0.87
C GLY A 39 24.64 -10.81 -1.69
N ASP A 40 24.25 -11.97 -1.16
CA ASP A 40 24.28 -13.25 -1.88
C ASP A 40 23.04 -13.48 -2.79
N GLY A 41 22.07 -12.57 -2.74
CA GLY A 41 20.82 -12.62 -3.51
C GLY A 41 19.73 -13.46 -2.86
N ILE A 42 19.90 -13.92 -1.61
CA ILE A 42 18.94 -14.72 -0.86
C ILE A 42 18.51 -13.93 0.39
N ALA A 43 17.20 -13.94 0.67
CA ALA A 43 16.61 -13.28 1.82
C ALA A 43 17.08 -13.89 3.16
N GLU A 44 17.48 -13.06 4.12
CA GLU A 44 17.84 -13.50 5.47
C GLU A 44 16.62 -13.88 6.33
N LEU A 45 16.91 -14.49 7.48
CA LEU A 45 15.90 -14.84 8.48
C LEU A 45 16.15 -14.09 9.79
N SER A 46 15.13 -13.42 10.31
CA SER A 46 15.14 -12.85 11.66
C SER A 46 14.34 -13.68 12.66
N LYS A 47 14.73 -13.60 13.93
CA LYS A 47 13.96 -14.15 15.05
C LYS A 47 14.06 -13.25 16.26
N ARG A 48 12.90 -12.94 16.86
CA ARG A 48 12.80 -12.24 18.14
C ARG A 48 13.20 -13.19 19.26
N TYR A 49 13.92 -12.67 20.25
CA TYR A 49 14.34 -13.46 21.40
C TYR A 49 13.65 -12.98 22.68
N ASP A 50 12.73 -13.80 23.23
CA ASP A 50 11.95 -13.50 24.44
C ASP A 50 12.57 -14.10 25.74
N GLY A 51 13.81 -14.58 25.68
CA GLY A 51 14.34 -15.51 26.67
C GLY A 51 15.16 -14.90 27.80
N GLY A 52 14.59 -14.01 28.63
CA GLY A 52 15.18 -13.59 29.92
C GLY A 52 16.57 -12.91 29.85
N VAL A 53 17.04 -12.38 30.99
CA VAL A 53 18.17 -11.43 31.11
C VAL A 53 19.44 -11.89 30.36
N GLY A 54 19.81 -11.16 29.31
CA GLY A 54 20.98 -11.46 28.46
C GLY A 54 20.99 -10.82 27.07
N ASP A 55 20.70 -9.51 26.99
CA ASP A 55 21.25 -8.53 26.01
C ASP A 55 21.14 -8.70 24.48
N TYR A 56 20.35 -9.63 23.93
CA TYR A 56 20.09 -9.67 22.47
C TYR A 56 18.60 -9.86 22.19
N ALA A 57 18.11 -9.12 21.20
CA ALA A 57 16.67 -8.95 21.00
C ALA A 57 16.21 -9.41 19.61
N VAL A 58 17.13 -9.40 18.63
CA VAL A 58 16.93 -9.95 17.29
C VAL A 58 18.13 -10.82 16.93
N GLN A 59 17.87 -12.02 16.41
CA GLN A 59 18.86 -12.91 15.82
C GLN A 59 18.68 -12.91 14.30
N ILE A 60 19.78 -12.90 13.56
CA ILE A 60 19.80 -12.99 12.10
C ILE A 60 20.49 -14.29 11.70
N ALA A 61 19.89 -15.05 10.80
CA ALA A 61 20.47 -16.22 10.18
C ALA A 61 20.42 -16.12 8.66
N SER A 62 21.42 -16.68 7.99
CA SER A 62 21.51 -16.67 6.52
C SER A 62 20.34 -17.44 5.93
N GLY A 63 19.73 -16.89 4.88
CA GLY A 63 18.70 -17.60 4.12
C GLY A 63 19.23 -18.83 3.38
N HIS A 64 20.50 -18.78 2.96
CA HIS A 64 21.14 -19.82 2.18
C HIS A 64 21.33 -21.13 2.98
N ASP A 65 21.89 -21.06 4.19
CA ASP A 65 22.26 -22.24 4.99
C ASP A 65 21.69 -22.25 6.44
N GLY A 66 20.95 -21.21 6.83
CA GLY A 66 20.39 -21.06 8.17
C GLY A 66 21.43 -20.75 9.26
N ARG A 67 22.71 -20.55 8.94
CA ARG A 67 23.75 -20.25 9.93
C ARG A 67 23.44 -18.92 10.60
N LEU A 68 23.57 -18.87 11.93
CA LEU A 68 23.43 -17.61 12.67
C LEU A 68 24.56 -16.65 12.25
N MET A 69 24.18 -15.50 11.70
CA MET A 69 25.09 -14.46 11.22
C MET A 69 25.31 -13.40 12.29
N ALA A 70 24.23 -12.91 12.91
CA ALA A 70 24.29 -11.81 13.87
C ALA A 70 23.33 -11.99 15.04
N LYS A 71 23.67 -11.30 16.14
CA LYS A 71 22.77 -11.07 17.28
C LYS A 71 22.78 -9.59 17.58
N CYS A 72 21.65 -8.94 17.36
CA CYS A 72 21.51 -7.51 17.52
C CYS A 72 20.94 -7.21 18.90
N LYS A 73 21.65 -6.35 19.64
CA LYS A 73 21.14 -5.77 20.88
C LYS A 73 20.22 -4.60 20.51
N THR A 74 19.11 -4.50 21.23
CA THR A 74 18.24 -3.32 21.15
C THR A 74 18.46 -2.45 22.37
N ASP A 75 18.67 -1.16 22.13
CA ASP A 75 18.91 -0.20 23.21
C ASP A 75 17.69 0.70 23.36
N TRP A 76 16.89 0.43 24.39
CA TRP A 76 15.70 1.20 24.72
C TRP A 76 16.01 2.23 25.82
N PRO A 77 15.35 3.39 25.83
CA PRO A 77 15.34 4.27 27.00
C PRO A 77 14.94 3.49 28.27
N GLU A 78 15.54 3.82 29.43
CA GLU A 78 15.20 3.17 30.70
C GLU A 78 13.71 3.35 31.03
N THR A 79 12.93 2.26 31.00
CA THR A 79 11.54 2.23 31.46
C THR A 79 11.34 1.05 32.43
N PRO A 80 10.61 1.21 33.55
CA PRO A 80 10.28 0.10 34.44
C PRO A 80 9.42 -0.96 33.75
N GLY A 81 9.74 -2.24 33.92
CA GLY A 81 9.03 -3.36 33.31
C GLY A 81 9.86 -4.07 32.24
N SER A 82 9.78 -5.39 32.17
CA SER A 82 10.41 -6.17 31.09
C SER A 82 9.60 -5.98 29.83
N PHE A 83 10.21 -5.49 28.74
CA PHE A 83 9.54 -5.30 27.46
C PHE A 83 10.31 -5.96 26.33
N THR A 84 9.58 -6.66 25.49
CA THR A 84 10.04 -7.44 24.34
C THR A 84 10.17 -6.55 23.10
N VAL A 85 10.96 -7.04 22.15
CA VAL A 85 10.95 -6.49 20.79
C VAL A 85 9.57 -6.72 20.20
N GLY A 86 8.96 -5.63 19.74
CA GLY A 86 7.73 -5.64 18.96
C GLY A 86 8.05 -6.02 17.53
N ASN A 87 7.82 -5.14 16.57
CA ASN A 87 8.04 -5.48 15.17
C ASN A 87 9.52 -5.42 14.79
N VAL A 88 9.95 -6.43 14.03
CA VAL A 88 11.21 -6.49 13.30
C VAL A 88 10.83 -6.49 11.83
N GLN A 89 11.46 -5.60 11.06
CA GLN A 89 11.22 -5.41 9.65
C GLN A 89 12.53 -5.05 8.97
N SER A 90 12.61 -5.30 7.67
CA SER A 90 13.61 -4.75 6.77
C SER A 90 12.93 -4.31 5.49
N PHE A 91 13.54 -3.34 4.81
CA PHE A 91 13.00 -2.72 3.61
C PHE A 91 14.01 -2.86 2.46
N PRO A 92 13.56 -2.97 1.21
CA PRO A 92 14.47 -3.14 0.08
C PRO A 92 15.34 -1.88 -0.13
N PRO A 93 16.62 -2.03 -0.54
CA PRO A 93 17.43 -0.90 -0.96
C PRO A 93 16.85 -0.18 -2.19
N PRO A 94 17.14 1.13 -2.38
CA PRO A 94 17.97 1.96 -1.50
C PRO A 94 17.24 2.46 -0.24
N LEU A 95 15.91 2.27 -0.14
CA LEU A 95 15.11 2.89 0.92
C LEU A 95 15.20 2.17 2.28
N GLY A 96 15.66 0.92 2.30
CA GLY A 96 16.01 0.22 3.53
C GLY A 96 17.48 0.29 3.94
N ASP A 97 18.33 0.99 3.18
CA ASP A 97 19.76 1.16 3.49
C ASP A 97 19.97 2.43 4.34
N PHE A 98 19.81 2.28 5.66
CA PHE A 98 19.83 3.39 6.62
C PHE A 98 21.25 3.87 6.92
N ASP A 99 22.27 3.03 6.82
CA ASP A 99 23.68 3.44 7.01
C ASP A 99 24.42 3.81 5.71
N GLY A 100 23.82 3.53 4.55
CA GLY A 100 24.31 3.93 3.24
C GLY A 100 25.38 3.00 2.66
N ASP A 101 25.46 1.76 3.12
CA ASP A 101 26.47 0.80 2.70
C ASP A 101 26.05 -0.11 1.54
N GLY A 102 24.82 0.06 1.05
CA GLY A 102 24.23 -0.62 -0.10
C GLY A 102 23.45 -1.89 0.25
N LEU A 103 23.41 -2.30 1.52
CA LEU A 103 22.62 -3.43 1.99
C LEU A 103 21.37 -2.95 2.75
N ALA A 104 20.36 -3.80 2.83
CA ALA A 104 19.19 -3.49 3.65
C ALA A 104 19.55 -3.55 5.14
N ASP A 105 18.93 -2.70 5.94
CA ASP A 105 19.08 -2.64 7.38
C ASP A 105 17.82 -3.10 8.13
N LEU A 106 18.01 -3.40 9.41
CA LEU A 106 16.91 -3.78 10.29
C LEU A 106 16.26 -2.55 10.92
N PHE A 107 14.93 -2.49 10.82
CA PHE A 107 14.09 -1.61 11.60
C PHE A 107 13.39 -2.39 12.71
N VAL A 108 13.54 -1.92 13.95
CA VAL A 108 13.00 -2.59 15.13
C VAL A 108 12.18 -1.62 15.96
N SER A 109 10.95 -2.00 16.31
CA SER A 109 10.08 -1.28 17.25
C SER A 109 9.77 -2.13 18.49
N ARG A 110 9.36 -1.47 19.56
CA ARG A 110 8.98 -2.11 20.83
C ARG A 110 7.52 -2.57 20.84
N GLU A 111 7.22 -3.67 21.54
CA GLU A 111 5.84 -4.21 21.64
C GLU A 111 4.97 -3.39 22.63
N ALA A 112 3.69 -3.24 22.30
CA ALA A 112 2.56 -2.69 23.07
C ALA A 112 2.87 -1.60 24.13
N TYR A 113 2.57 -0.35 23.76
CA TYR A 113 3.01 0.89 24.39
C TYR A 113 2.12 1.31 25.55
N HIS A 114 2.50 1.00 26.77
CA HIS A 114 2.17 1.85 27.91
C HIS A 114 3.29 2.86 28.10
N TRP A 115 2.96 4.15 28.23
CA TRP A 115 3.89 5.06 28.87
C TRP A 115 4.06 4.60 30.30
N ASP A 116 5.30 4.46 30.73
CA ASP A 116 5.61 4.46 32.15
C ASP A 116 6.51 5.69 32.38
N VAL A 117 5.86 6.85 32.51
CA VAL A 117 6.51 8.17 32.67
C VAL A 117 7.15 8.30 34.06
N GLU A 118 7.39 7.19 34.77
CA GLU A 118 7.90 7.16 36.13
C GLU A 118 9.24 7.88 36.33
N ARG A 119 9.95 8.26 35.25
CA ARG A 119 11.12 9.13 35.32
C ARG A 119 10.96 10.30 34.35
N VAL A 120 10.92 11.51 34.91
CA VAL A 120 10.44 12.77 34.30
C VAL A 120 11.57 13.60 33.65
N PRO A 121 12.06 13.24 32.45
CA PRO A 121 12.61 14.24 31.53
C PRO A 121 11.66 14.59 30.37
N LEU A 122 10.97 13.60 29.81
CA LEU A 122 10.30 13.69 28.51
C LEU A 122 9.17 14.74 28.47
N VAL A 123 8.31 14.71 29.48
CA VAL A 123 7.18 15.64 29.59
C VAL A 123 7.64 17.09 29.80
N LYS A 124 8.68 17.33 30.61
CA LYS A 124 9.27 18.67 30.80
C LYS A 124 9.91 19.20 29.52
N THR A 125 10.43 18.32 28.67
CA THR A 125 10.93 18.69 27.34
C THR A 125 9.81 18.90 26.31
N GLY A 126 8.57 18.53 26.62
CA GLY A 126 7.45 18.55 25.68
C GLY A 126 7.62 17.56 24.52
N LYS A 127 8.45 16.52 24.69
CA LYS A 127 8.79 15.54 23.64
C LYS A 127 8.78 14.11 24.19
N ALA A 128 8.37 13.15 23.39
CA ALA A 128 8.43 11.73 23.69
C ALA A 128 9.30 10.99 22.65
N PRO A 129 10.16 10.04 23.04
CA PRO A 129 10.94 9.26 22.10
C PRO A 129 10.05 8.19 21.49
N LEU A 130 10.09 8.05 20.16
CA LEU A 130 9.55 6.88 19.49
C LEU A 130 10.40 5.67 19.87
N LEU A 131 9.75 4.61 20.36
CA LEU A 131 10.40 3.39 20.82
C LEU A 131 10.70 2.48 19.63
N MET A 132 11.56 2.98 18.75
CA MET A 132 12.06 2.31 17.56
C MET A 132 13.50 2.70 17.27
N GLN A 133 14.18 1.87 16.47
CA GLN A 133 15.58 2.03 16.10
C GLN A 133 15.90 1.34 14.77
N ALA A 134 16.89 1.86 14.06
CA ALA A 134 17.53 1.17 12.95
C ALA A 134 18.85 0.53 13.41
N ILE A 135 19.15 -0.64 12.87
CA ILE A 135 20.33 -1.44 13.17
C ILE A 135 20.95 -1.88 11.86
N SER A 136 22.25 -1.60 11.72
CA SER A 136 23.06 -2.02 10.58
C SER A 136 23.04 -3.54 10.48
N SER A 137 22.58 -4.10 9.38
CA SER A 137 22.48 -5.55 9.20
C SER A 137 23.88 -6.20 9.20
N LYS A 138 24.85 -5.52 8.59
CA LYS A 138 26.25 -5.95 8.47
C LYS A 138 27.02 -5.90 9.78
N THR A 139 26.80 -4.87 10.60
CA THR A 139 27.59 -4.66 11.83
C THR A 139 26.84 -5.08 13.10
N GLY A 140 25.52 -5.24 13.03
CA GLY A 140 24.64 -5.46 14.18
C GLY A 140 24.58 -4.29 15.15
N LYS A 141 25.13 -3.12 14.78
CA LYS A 141 25.16 -1.92 15.61
C LYS A 141 23.97 -1.02 15.32
N ARG A 142 23.45 -0.39 16.37
CA ARG A 142 22.43 0.65 16.23
C ARG A 142 22.97 1.81 15.39
N ILE A 143 22.20 2.21 14.38
CA ILE A 143 22.44 3.38 13.54
C ILE A 143 21.86 4.61 14.26
N TRP A 144 20.56 4.54 14.58
CA TRP A 144 19.84 5.56 15.35
C TRP A 144 18.66 4.93 16.10
N GLY A 145 18.00 5.68 16.98
CA GLY A 145 16.76 5.26 17.65
C GLY A 145 16.28 6.29 18.65
N GLY A 146 15.07 6.16 19.17
CA GLY A 146 14.55 7.08 20.19
C GLY A 146 14.21 8.46 19.64
N VAL A 147 13.75 8.53 18.38
CA VAL A 147 13.47 9.78 17.67
C VAL A 147 12.45 10.61 18.47
N PRO A 148 12.79 11.84 18.91
CA PRO A 148 11.90 12.61 19.78
C PRO A 148 10.81 13.30 18.97
N ILE A 149 9.54 12.95 19.23
CA ILE A 149 8.35 13.62 18.68
C ILE A 149 7.78 14.64 19.66
N PRO A 150 7.22 15.77 19.19
CA PRO A 150 6.54 16.72 20.06
C PRO A 150 5.29 16.08 20.69
N LEU A 151 5.08 16.33 21.98
CA LEU A 151 3.81 16.01 22.64
C LEU A 151 2.78 17.07 22.25
N PRO A 152 1.55 16.69 21.87
CA PRO A 152 0.49 17.64 21.55
C PRO A 152 0.03 18.37 22.81
N GLU A 153 -0.48 19.60 22.66
CA GLU A 153 -0.86 20.45 23.79
C GLU A 153 -1.85 19.78 24.75
N TRP A 154 -2.81 19.02 24.22
CA TRP A 154 -3.83 18.35 25.02
C TRP A 154 -3.29 17.22 25.92
N ILE A 155 -2.07 16.73 25.68
CA ILE A 155 -1.36 15.77 26.52
C ILE A 155 -0.37 16.47 27.46
N ARG A 156 0.09 17.68 27.15
CA ARG A 156 1.08 18.39 27.98
C ARG A 156 0.46 18.73 29.34
N PRO A 157 1.14 18.47 30.47
CA PRO A 157 0.66 18.94 31.75
C PRO A 157 0.76 20.44 31.81
N THR A 158 -0.36 21.06 32.17
CA THR A 158 -0.41 22.44 32.64
C THR A 158 0.09 22.45 34.08
N ASP A 159 1.40 22.61 34.29
CA ASP A 159 2.06 22.83 35.60
C ASP A 159 1.70 21.85 36.74
N ALA A 160 1.24 20.64 36.39
CA ALA A 160 0.73 19.69 37.37
C ALA A 160 1.85 19.16 38.27
N ASP A 161 1.68 19.29 39.58
CA ASP A 161 2.44 18.56 40.61
C ASP A 161 2.54 17.08 40.20
N GLU A 162 3.76 16.53 40.22
CA GLU A 162 4.05 15.12 39.86
C GLU A 162 3.32 14.12 40.77
N ASN A 163 2.69 14.59 41.85
CA ASN A 163 1.84 13.79 42.74
C ASN A 163 0.33 13.99 42.51
N SER A 164 -0.06 14.84 41.55
CA SER A 164 -1.46 15.11 41.26
C SER A 164 -2.14 13.94 40.55
N GLU A 165 -3.46 13.84 40.73
CA GLU A 165 -4.28 12.85 40.00
C GLU A 165 -4.19 13.05 38.48
N ALA A 166 -4.08 14.29 38.01
CA ALA A 166 -3.89 14.62 36.60
C ALA A 166 -2.59 14.05 36.05
N TRP A 167 -1.52 14.15 36.84
CA TRP A 167 -0.24 13.57 36.50
C TRP A 167 -0.32 12.04 36.41
N ASN A 168 -0.89 11.38 37.43
CA ASN A 168 -1.05 9.92 37.44
C ASN A 168 -1.87 9.40 36.25
N GLN A 169 -2.90 10.14 35.81
CA GLN A 169 -3.70 9.74 34.65
C GLN A 169 -2.97 9.96 33.32
N MET A 170 -2.19 11.03 33.18
CA MET A 170 -1.33 11.25 32.01
C MET A 170 -0.31 10.11 31.84
N ARG A 171 0.25 9.59 32.95
CA ARG A 171 1.20 8.48 32.91
C ARG A 171 0.63 7.23 32.24
N ASN A 172 -0.68 7.05 32.22
CA ASN A 172 -1.35 5.90 31.60
C ASN A 172 -1.57 6.04 30.08
N GLY A 173 -1.02 7.09 29.46
CA GLY A 173 -1.09 7.29 28.01
C GLY A 173 -0.30 6.24 27.21
N ARG A 174 -0.55 6.20 25.89
CA ARG A 174 -0.05 5.17 24.97
C ARG A 174 0.30 5.77 23.61
N LEU A 175 1.37 5.28 22.99
CA LEU A 175 1.71 5.55 21.59
C LEU A 175 1.52 4.27 20.80
N GLN A 176 0.39 4.07 20.18
CA GLN A 176 0.16 2.84 19.43
C GLN A 176 0.64 3.01 17.98
N PRO A 177 1.72 2.34 17.53
CA PRO A 177 2.10 2.36 16.13
C PRO A 177 1.02 1.68 15.29
N ILE A 178 0.77 2.22 14.10
CA ILE A 178 -0.24 1.75 13.16
C ILE A 178 0.46 1.12 11.95
N SER A 179 1.32 1.91 11.30
CA SER A 179 2.05 1.47 10.11
C SER A 179 3.42 2.14 10.05
N THR A 180 4.36 1.50 9.35
CA THR A 180 5.67 2.07 9.03
C THR A 180 6.02 1.66 7.61
N GLN A 181 6.46 2.62 6.81
CA GLN A 181 6.94 2.40 5.47
C GLN A 181 8.17 3.26 5.20
N THR A 182 9.10 2.75 4.40
CA THR A 182 10.19 3.54 3.85
C THR A 182 9.72 4.26 2.59
N VAL A 183 10.05 5.53 2.47
CA VAL A 183 9.66 6.40 1.36
C VAL A 183 10.84 7.27 0.94
N ASP A 184 10.68 7.94 -0.19
CA ASP A 184 11.58 8.99 -0.70
C ASP A 184 10.69 10.13 -1.18
N LEU A 185 10.19 10.96 -0.26
CA LEU A 185 9.25 12.01 -0.60
C LEU A 185 9.93 13.14 -1.36
N ASP A 186 11.17 13.47 -1.03
CA ASP A 186 11.90 14.57 -1.69
C ASP A 186 12.64 14.16 -2.97
N GLY A 187 12.62 12.87 -3.33
CA GLY A 187 13.18 12.35 -4.57
C GLY A 187 14.72 12.33 -4.58
N ASP A 188 15.37 12.43 -3.42
CA ASP A 188 16.82 12.46 -3.30
C ASP A 188 17.45 11.06 -3.28
N GLY A 189 16.61 10.02 -3.28
CA GLY A 189 17.00 8.61 -3.28
C GLY A 189 17.55 8.11 -1.95
N ARG A 190 17.41 8.89 -0.87
CA ARG A 190 17.78 8.49 0.49
C ARG A 190 16.57 7.93 1.23
N PRO A 191 16.81 7.04 2.21
CA PRO A 191 15.73 6.49 2.98
C PRO A 191 15.08 7.56 3.86
N GLU A 192 13.77 7.63 3.81
CA GLU A 192 12.93 8.27 4.81
C GLU A 192 11.97 7.24 5.40
N LEU A 193 11.49 7.50 6.62
CA LEU A 193 10.51 6.66 7.29
C LEU A 193 9.24 7.44 7.55
N LEU A 194 8.15 6.99 6.93
CA LEU A 194 6.81 7.44 7.21
C LEU A 194 6.17 6.51 8.23
N HIS A 195 5.92 7.04 9.42
CA HIS A 195 5.41 6.29 10.56
C HIS A 195 4.07 6.85 11.01
N ALA A 196 3.02 6.03 10.97
CA ALA A 196 1.71 6.39 11.50
C ALA A 196 1.52 5.80 12.91
N LEU A 197 0.98 6.59 13.82
CA LEU A 197 0.74 6.18 15.20
C LEU A 197 -0.52 6.84 15.77
N ASN A 198 -1.07 6.26 16.84
CA ASN A 198 -2.14 6.83 17.64
C ASN A 198 -1.61 7.25 19.02
N MET A 199 -1.82 8.50 19.39
CA MET A 199 -1.57 8.96 20.76
C MET A 199 -2.85 8.87 21.57
N ILE A 200 -2.80 8.13 22.67
CA ILE A 200 -3.91 7.94 23.60
C ILE A 200 -3.50 8.56 24.94
N GLY A 201 -4.35 9.41 25.51
CA GLY A 201 -4.08 10.06 26.78
C GLY A 201 -5.35 10.41 27.54
N TYR A 202 -5.22 10.78 28.81
CA TYR A 202 -6.36 11.13 29.66
C TYR A 202 -6.36 12.62 29.97
N ARG A 203 -7.51 13.27 29.78
CA ARG A 203 -7.69 14.72 29.98
C ARG A 203 -8.96 14.99 30.79
N ARG A 204 -8.97 16.06 31.58
CA ARG A 204 -10.22 16.62 32.17
C ARG A 204 -10.85 17.61 31.19
N PRO A 205 -12.18 17.61 31.03
CA PRO A 205 -12.86 18.68 30.30
C PRO A 205 -12.59 20.04 30.96
N GLU A 206 -12.07 21.01 30.19
CA GLU A 206 -11.69 22.35 30.69
C GLU A 206 -12.86 23.09 31.34
N GLN A 207 -14.10 22.80 30.95
CA GLN A 207 -15.27 23.56 31.36
C GLN A 207 -16.00 23.04 32.61
N VAL A 208 -15.71 21.84 33.13
CA VAL A 208 -16.63 21.19 34.11
C VAL A 208 -15.95 20.58 35.34
N GLY A 209 -14.62 20.47 35.41
CA GLY A 209 -13.99 19.75 36.53
C GLY A 209 -14.49 18.29 36.67
N GLY A 210 -14.98 17.73 35.57
CA GLY A 210 -15.53 16.37 35.48
C GLY A 210 -14.44 15.29 35.53
N PRO A 211 -14.84 14.00 35.48
CA PRO A 211 -13.90 12.89 35.48
C PRO A 211 -12.97 12.92 34.27
N PHE A 212 -11.81 12.28 34.39
CA PHE A 212 -10.92 12.08 33.25
C PHE A 212 -11.62 11.24 32.17
N SER A 213 -11.52 11.69 30.93
CA SER A 213 -11.89 10.93 29.75
C SER A 213 -10.65 10.54 28.97
N GLU A 214 -10.67 9.36 28.37
CA GLU A 214 -9.66 8.96 27.38
C GLU A 214 -9.89 9.76 26.10
N HIS A 215 -8.80 10.29 25.55
CA HIS A 215 -8.74 10.97 24.28
C HIS A 215 -7.71 10.30 23.38
N GLN A 216 -8.01 10.27 22.08
CA GLN A 216 -7.17 9.63 21.09
C GLN A 216 -6.97 10.57 19.89
N GLN A 217 -5.76 10.60 19.36
CA GLN A 217 -5.44 11.34 18.14
C GLN A 217 -4.36 10.62 17.33
N PRO A 218 -4.62 10.27 16.06
CA PRO A 218 -3.65 9.73 15.14
C PRO A 218 -2.74 10.82 14.57
N PHE A 219 -1.49 10.43 14.31
CA PHE A 219 -0.44 11.27 13.74
C PHE A 219 0.28 10.50 12.62
N VAL A 220 0.83 11.26 11.69
CA VAL A 220 1.86 10.80 10.76
C VAL A 220 3.14 11.55 11.08
N VAL A 221 4.25 10.81 11.04
CA VAL A 221 5.58 11.28 11.36
C VAL A 221 6.51 10.93 10.22
N LEU A 222 7.27 11.91 9.73
CA LEU A 222 8.36 11.69 8.78
C LEU A 222 9.71 11.82 9.48
N ILE A 223 10.57 10.85 9.22
CA ILE A 223 11.89 10.73 9.85
C ILE A 223 12.93 10.56 8.75
N ASP A 224 14.04 11.27 8.89
CA ASP A 224 15.22 11.02 8.07
C ASP A 224 15.80 9.64 8.41
N GLY A 225 15.77 8.71 7.46
CA GLY A 225 16.14 7.32 7.67
C GLY A 225 17.64 7.12 7.89
N ARG A 226 18.51 8.08 7.53
CA ARG A 226 19.95 7.98 7.81
C ARG A 226 20.31 8.61 9.15
N ALA A 227 19.79 9.80 9.40
CA ALA A 227 20.11 10.57 10.60
C ALA A 227 19.29 10.14 11.83
N GLY A 228 18.14 9.51 11.63
CA GLY A 228 17.18 9.22 12.70
C GLY A 228 16.60 10.49 13.32
N THR A 229 16.44 11.54 12.52
CA THR A 229 15.94 12.85 12.98
C THR A 229 14.54 13.12 12.46
N LEU A 230 13.70 13.69 13.32
CA LEU A 230 12.35 14.12 12.95
C LEU A 230 12.41 15.20 11.85
N ARG A 231 11.72 14.98 10.73
CA ARG A 231 11.46 16.01 9.71
C ARG A 231 10.20 16.79 10.07
N TRP A 232 9.07 16.10 10.27
CA TRP A 232 7.82 16.70 10.74
C TRP A 232 6.91 15.65 11.41
N CYS A 233 5.90 16.12 12.15
CA CYS A 233 4.94 15.30 12.87
C CYS A 233 3.59 16.04 12.91
N GLU A 234 2.58 15.52 12.23
CA GLU A 234 1.30 16.20 12.07
C GLU A 234 0.11 15.29 12.45
N PRO A 235 -0.92 15.84 13.12
CA PRO A 235 -2.14 15.10 13.40
C PRO A 235 -2.95 14.89 12.12
N ILE A 236 -3.51 13.70 11.95
CA ILE A 236 -4.32 13.37 10.75
C ILE A 236 -5.82 13.37 11.03
N SER A 237 -6.25 13.41 12.30
CA SER A 237 -7.65 13.63 12.65
C SER A 237 -7.79 14.57 13.84
N GLU A 238 -9.01 15.02 14.05
CA GLU A 238 -9.40 15.71 15.29
C GLU A 238 -9.27 14.78 16.51
N LEU A 239 -9.20 15.40 17.68
CA LEU A 239 -9.15 14.71 18.95
C LEU A 239 -10.49 14.05 19.26
N VAL A 240 -10.48 12.73 19.43
CA VAL A 240 -11.69 11.95 19.69
C VAL A 240 -11.78 11.55 21.16
N THR A 241 -12.99 11.52 21.73
CA THR A 241 -13.26 11.06 23.11
C THR A 241 -13.75 9.61 23.14
N GLY A 242 -13.29 8.85 24.13
CA GLY A 242 -13.78 7.50 24.42
C GLY A 242 -12.83 6.38 24.01
N SER A 243 -13.12 5.18 24.53
CA SER A 243 -12.25 4.00 24.46
C SER A 243 -12.36 3.17 23.17
N HIS A 244 -13.17 3.62 22.21
CA HIS A 244 -13.46 2.89 20.97
C HIS A 244 -13.19 3.79 19.76
N SER A 245 -11.91 4.05 19.47
CA SER A 245 -11.52 4.29 18.07
C SER A 245 -11.63 2.93 17.36
N PRO A 246 -12.44 2.79 16.31
CA PRO A 246 -12.79 1.48 15.75
C PRO A 246 -11.66 0.79 14.97
N GLY A 247 -10.40 1.07 15.30
CA GLY A 247 -9.23 0.51 14.67
C GLY A 247 -8.70 1.47 13.62
N LEU A 248 -7.62 2.17 13.98
CA LEU A 248 -6.75 2.84 13.00
C LEU A 248 -6.01 1.83 12.11
N ASP A 249 -6.22 0.54 12.35
CA ASP A 249 -5.84 -0.60 11.49
C ASP A 249 -6.29 -0.43 10.03
N TYR A 250 -7.18 0.52 9.75
CA TYR A 250 -7.73 0.82 8.42
C TYR A 250 -7.21 2.10 7.78
N LEU A 251 -6.26 2.78 8.43
CA LEU A 251 -5.56 3.91 7.84
C LEU A 251 -4.73 3.43 6.64
N GLN A 252 -5.05 3.94 5.45
CA GLN A 252 -4.21 3.75 4.27
C GLN A 252 -3.48 5.05 3.97
N ILE A 253 -2.22 4.93 3.57
CA ILE A 253 -1.38 6.06 3.18
C ILE A 253 -0.68 5.67 1.90
N ASP A 254 -1.00 6.37 0.81
CA ASP A 254 -0.21 6.35 -0.41
C ASP A 254 0.70 7.57 -0.44
N ALA A 255 1.96 7.38 -0.83
CA ALA A 255 3.00 8.40 -0.85
C ALA A 255 3.77 8.40 -2.19
N SER A 256 3.13 7.94 -3.26
CA SER A 256 3.79 7.59 -4.53
C SER A 256 4.03 8.77 -5.47
N THR A 257 3.29 9.87 -5.33
CA THR A 257 3.28 10.96 -6.31
C THR A 257 3.29 12.34 -5.68
N ASP A 258 3.89 13.28 -6.38
CA ASP A 258 3.74 14.73 -6.15
C ASP A 258 2.43 15.18 -6.80
N LEU A 259 1.45 15.61 -6.00
CA LEU A 259 0.13 15.99 -6.50
C LEU A 259 0.11 17.47 -6.87
N ASN A 260 0.78 18.32 -6.09
CA ASN A 260 0.74 19.76 -6.28
C ASN A 260 1.84 20.28 -7.25
N GLY A 261 2.83 19.46 -7.57
CA GLY A 261 3.94 19.78 -8.47
C GLY A 261 5.06 20.59 -7.80
N ASP A 262 5.21 20.49 -6.48
CA ASP A 262 6.22 21.23 -5.73
C ASP A 262 7.59 20.53 -5.64
N GLY A 263 7.71 19.33 -6.21
CA GLY A 263 8.90 18.50 -6.22
C GLY A 263 9.01 17.54 -5.04
N THR A 264 8.05 17.54 -4.11
CA THR A 264 7.96 16.59 -2.99
C THR A 264 6.69 15.76 -3.15
N ARG A 265 6.80 14.42 -3.07
CA ARG A 265 5.63 13.54 -3.10
C ARG A 265 4.69 13.85 -1.95
N ASP A 266 3.40 13.81 -2.22
CA ASP A 266 2.33 14.08 -1.27
C ASP A 266 1.76 12.78 -0.70
N LEU A 267 0.96 12.92 0.35
CA LEU A 267 0.33 11.80 1.05
C LEU A 267 -1.17 11.80 0.78
N VAL A 268 -1.68 10.69 0.27
CA VAL A 268 -3.12 10.43 0.13
C VAL A 268 -3.56 9.49 1.24
N LEU A 269 -4.41 9.98 2.14
CA LEU A 269 -4.83 9.26 3.33
C LEU A 269 -6.32 8.95 3.32
N THR A 270 -6.67 7.75 3.76
CA THR A 270 -8.04 7.43 4.18
C THR A 270 -8.12 7.39 5.70
N VAL A 271 -8.80 8.39 6.26
CA VAL A 271 -8.78 8.65 7.70
C VAL A 271 -10.17 8.47 8.29
N PRO A 272 -10.31 7.72 9.40
CA PRO A 272 -11.57 7.62 10.11
C PRO A 272 -11.92 8.94 10.79
N GLN A 273 -13.15 9.42 10.57
CA GLN A 273 -13.68 10.63 11.19
C GLN A 273 -14.93 10.29 12.00
N GLN A 274 -15.03 10.86 13.21
CA GLN A 274 -16.22 10.75 14.03
C GLN A 274 -17.10 12.00 13.88
N ASP A 275 -18.39 11.82 13.64
CA ASP A 275 -19.35 12.91 13.63
C ASP A 275 -19.73 13.36 15.07
N PRO A 276 -20.40 14.52 15.24
CA PRO A 276 -20.81 14.99 16.57
C PRO A 276 -21.78 14.07 17.33
N ARG A 277 -22.38 13.08 16.67
CA ARG A 277 -23.27 12.08 17.27
C ARG A 277 -22.51 10.80 17.67
N GLY A 278 -21.21 10.74 17.42
CA GLY A 278 -20.35 9.61 17.73
C GLY A 278 -20.28 8.55 16.63
N SER A 279 -20.90 8.78 15.47
CA SER A 279 -20.87 7.85 14.33
C SER A 279 -19.57 8.00 13.54
N TRP A 280 -18.98 6.88 13.15
CA TRP A 280 -17.75 6.87 12.37
C TRP A 280 -18.02 6.80 10.87
N SER A 281 -17.27 7.60 10.12
CA SER A 281 -17.15 7.55 8.67
C SER A 281 -15.68 7.54 8.27
N GLN A 282 -15.42 7.38 6.99
CA GLN A 282 -14.08 7.46 6.41
C GLN A 282 -14.02 8.68 5.51
N THR A 283 -12.87 9.34 5.50
CA THR A 283 -12.63 10.53 4.68
C THR A 283 -11.35 10.39 3.89
N LEU A 284 -11.35 10.96 2.69
CA LEU A 284 -10.13 11.17 1.91
C LEU A 284 -9.51 12.50 2.34
N GLN A 285 -8.22 12.48 2.64
CA GLN A 285 -7.42 13.66 2.95
C GLN A 285 -6.12 13.61 2.16
N VAL A 286 -5.64 14.78 1.74
CA VAL A 286 -4.31 14.90 1.14
C VAL A 286 -3.45 15.84 1.97
N GLN A 287 -2.22 15.42 2.26
CA GLN A 287 -1.23 16.16 3.01
C GLN A 287 0.06 16.32 2.19
N SER A 288 0.77 17.43 2.39
CA SER A 288 2.05 17.66 1.74
C SER A 288 3.12 16.75 2.34
N GLY A 289 3.91 16.07 1.53
CA GLY A 289 5.05 15.32 2.07
C GLY A 289 6.18 16.22 2.60
N ARG A 290 6.19 17.50 2.23
CA ARG A 290 7.19 18.47 2.67
C ARG A 290 7.07 18.80 4.14
N ASP A 291 5.85 18.97 4.64
CA ASP A 291 5.60 19.43 6.01
C ASP A 291 4.42 18.76 6.72
N GLY A 292 3.79 17.76 6.11
CA GLY A 292 2.65 17.02 6.64
C GLY A 292 1.34 17.82 6.67
N LYS A 293 1.32 19.07 6.20
CA LYS A 293 0.10 19.90 6.27
C LYS A 293 -0.91 19.50 5.21
N ILE A 294 -2.17 19.67 5.56
CA ILE A 294 -3.30 19.43 4.65
C ILE A 294 -3.17 20.33 3.41
N LEU A 295 -3.15 19.73 2.22
CA LEU A 295 -3.21 20.45 0.95
C LEU A 295 -4.65 20.87 0.64
N TRP A 296 -5.60 19.95 0.79
CA TRP A 296 -7.02 20.25 0.68
C TRP A 296 -7.87 19.35 1.59
N GLY A 297 -9.04 19.87 1.95
CA GLY A 297 -9.85 19.40 3.07
C GLY A 297 -10.48 18.02 2.88
N SER A 298 -10.80 17.39 4.01
CA SER A 298 -11.37 16.04 4.09
C SER A 298 -12.65 15.90 3.26
N LYS A 299 -12.67 14.93 2.34
CA LYS A 299 -13.86 14.57 1.56
C LYS A 299 -14.50 13.32 2.15
N PRO A 300 -15.78 13.39 2.56
CA PRO A 300 -16.52 12.21 2.97
C PRO A 300 -16.52 11.18 1.84
N LEU A 301 -16.18 9.95 2.16
CA LEU A 301 -16.29 8.84 1.24
C LEU A 301 -17.67 8.20 1.45
N GLU A 302 -18.60 8.49 0.52
CA GLU A 302 -20.02 8.15 0.66
C GLU A 302 -20.30 6.65 0.65
N GLY A 303 -21.34 6.23 1.39
CA GLY A 303 -21.83 4.85 1.40
C GLY A 303 -20.98 3.87 2.22
N MET A 304 -19.97 4.36 2.94
CA MET A 304 -19.02 3.52 3.65
C MET A 304 -19.43 3.35 5.12
N SER A 305 -19.61 2.10 5.51
CA SER A 305 -19.68 1.68 6.91
C SER A 305 -18.27 1.23 7.32
N PHE A 306 -17.97 1.26 8.62
CA PHE A 306 -16.64 1.00 9.19
C PHE A 306 -16.17 -0.47 9.08
N ASN A 307 -16.76 -1.27 8.20
CA ASN A 307 -16.38 -2.65 7.94
C ASN A 307 -15.52 -2.71 6.67
N ASN A 308 -14.28 -3.16 6.86
CA ASN A 308 -13.18 -3.20 5.89
C ASN A 308 -13.41 -3.87 4.53
N ASN A 309 -14.55 -4.52 4.32
CA ASN A 309 -14.89 -5.12 3.04
C ASN A 309 -15.57 -4.12 2.10
N ASP A 310 -15.83 -2.89 2.56
CA ASP A 310 -16.68 -1.94 1.86
C ASP A 310 -15.94 -0.83 1.07
N PHE A 311 -14.61 -0.91 0.95
CA PHE A 311 -13.82 0.11 0.27
C PHE A 311 -12.64 -0.45 -0.53
N ASN A 312 -12.49 0.03 -1.77
CA ASN A 312 -11.26 -0.15 -2.53
C ASN A 312 -10.31 1.02 -2.23
N PRO A 313 -9.02 0.78 -1.98
CA PRO A 313 -8.04 1.85 -1.82
C PRO A 313 -8.13 2.85 -2.99
N PRO A 314 -7.91 4.16 -2.75
CA PRO A 314 -7.80 5.12 -3.84
C PRO A 314 -6.71 4.67 -4.81
N ILE A 315 -6.96 4.81 -6.11
CA ILE A 315 -5.90 4.63 -7.11
C ILE A 315 -5.41 6.01 -7.49
N ILE A 316 -4.08 6.20 -7.45
CA ILE A 316 -3.44 7.47 -7.79
C ILE A 316 -2.64 7.29 -9.08
N SER A 317 -2.95 8.11 -10.09
CA SER A 317 -2.34 8.01 -11.41
C SER A 317 -2.65 9.23 -12.26
N ASP A 318 -1.69 9.65 -13.07
CA ASP A 318 -1.89 10.59 -14.19
C ASP A 318 -2.72 9.89 -15.29
N LEU A 319 -4.01 10.22 -15.38
CA LEU A 319 -4.96 9.59 -16.30
C LEU A 319 -4.94 10.22 -17.69
N ASP A 320 -4.80 11.54 -17.75
CA ASP A 320 -4.91 12.32 -18.98
C ASP A 320 -3.56 12.61 -19.66
N GLY A 321 -2.45 12.32 -18.97
CA GLY A 321 -1.08 12.46 -19.44
C GLY A 321 -0.54 13.89 -19.32
N ASP A 322 -1.14 14.74 -18.46
CA ASP A 322 -0.69 16.12 -18.25
C ASP A 322 0.50 16.24 -17.28
N GLY A 323 0.90 15.13 -16.65
CA GLY A 323 1.99 15.05 -15.70
C GLY A 323 1.58 15.29 -14.24
N ARG A 324 0.30 15.49 -13.96
CA ARG A 324 -0.29 15.54 -12.61
C ARG A 324 -1.13 14.30 -12.40
N ALA A 325 -1.15 13.79 -11.17
CA ALA A 325 -1.93 12.60 -10.86
C ALA A 325 -3.34 12.95 -10.41
N GLU A 326 -4.30 12.14 -10.85
CA GLU A 326 -5.67 12.10 -10.35
C GLU A 326 -5.82 11.06 -9.23
N ILE A 327 -6.89 11.21 -8.45
CA ILE A 327 -7.31 10.23 -7.44
C ILE A 327 -8.63 9.61 -7.89
N VAL A 328 -8.62 8.30 -8.09
CA VAL A 328 -9.78 7.50 -8.49
C VAL A 328 -10.38 6.81 -7.26
N LEU A 329 -11.67 7.02 -7.04
CA LEU A 329 -12.42 6.48 -5.91
C LEU A 329 -13.56 5.59 -6.41
N MET A 330 -13.74 4.44 -5.76
CA MET A 330 -14.87 3.54 -6.04
C MET A 330 -15.41 2.89 -4.76
N PRO A 331 -16.57 3.36 -4.25
CA PRO A 331 -17.25 2.71 -3.13
C PRO A 331 -17.73 1.31 -3.53
N THR A 332 -17.68 0.34 -2.63
CA THR A 332 -18.06 -1.06 -2.98
C THR A 332 -19.56 -1.33 -2.91
N LYS A 333 -20.37 -0.37 -2.43
CA LYS A 333 -21.83 -0.48 -2.29
C LYS A 333 -22.62 0.26 -3.35
N GLN A 334 -21.96 1.08 -4.15
CA GLN A 334 -22.60 1.84 -5.22
C GLN A 334 -21.76 1.71 -6.49
N PRO A 335 -22.37 1.43 -7.65
CA PRO A 335 -21.67 1.35 -8.93
C PRO A 335 -21.33 2.75 -9.43
N HIS A 336 -20.52 3.51 -8.70
CA HIS A 336 -20.04 4.80 -9.18
C HIS A 336 -18.53 4.92 -9.00
N VAL A 337 -17.91 5.61 -9.94
CA VAL A 337 -16.50 5.98 -9.90
C VAL A 337 -16.42 7.48 -9.90
N THR A 338 -15.69 8.03 -8.94
CA THR A 338 -15.42 9.47 -8.87
C THR A 338 -13.93 9.69 -9.05
N VAL A 339 -13.59 10.58 -9.97
CA VAL A 339 -12.21 11.00 -10.20
C VAL A 339 -12.03 12.43 -9.75
N LEU A 340 -11.01 12.65 -8.94
CA LEU A 340 -10.66 13.94 -8.39
C LEU A 340 -9.31 14.39 -8.95
N ARG A 341 -9.15 15.71 -9.16
CA ARG A 341 -7.82 16.29 -9.31
C ARG A 341 -7.00 16.06 -8.04
N GLY A 342 -5.76 15.62 -8.21
CA GLY A 342 -4.86 15.38 -7.08
C GLY A 342 -4.49 16.63 -6.29
N ASP A 343 -4.29 17.76 -6.97
CA ASP A 343 -3.78 19.01 -6.38
C ASP A 343 -4.84 19.81 -5.59
N THR A 344 -6.11 19.65 -5.94
CA THR A 344 -7.22 20.48 -5.45
C THR A 344 -8.36 19.65 -4.84
N GLY A 345 -8.41 18.36 -5.15
CA GLY A 345 -9.51 17.47 -4.78
C GLY A 345 -10.81 17.78 -5.53
N GLU A 346 -10.83 18.69 -6.50
CA GLU A 346 -12.03 18.99 -7.29
C GLU A 346 -12.45 17.76 -8.10
N SER A 347 -13.75 17.48 -8.13
CA SER A 347 -14.27 16.40 -8.97
C SER A 347 -14.09 16.75 -10.44
N LEU A 348 -13.38 15.90 -11.18
CA LEU A 348 -13.27 15.98 -12.63
C LEU A 348 -14.51 15.40 -13.28
N TRP A 349 -14.87 14.18 -12.87
CA TRP A 349 -16.05 13.50 -13.35
C TRP A 349 -16.49 12.40 -12.39
N THR A 350 -17.77 12.04 -12.50
CA THR A 350 -18.36 10.87 -11.84
C THR A 350 -19.06 10.04 -12.89
N TRP A 351 -18.71 8.76 -12.96
CA TRP A 351 -19.44 7.77 -13.74
C TRP A 351 -20.40 7.01 -12.82
N GLN A 352 -21.60 6.76 -13.31
CA GLN A 352 -22.65 6.03 -12.59
C GLN A 352 -23.13 4.83 -13.44
N GLY A 353 -22.97 3.63 -12.91
CA GLY A 353 -23.50 2.39 -13.46
C GLY A 353 -25.01 2.21 -13.25
N SER A 354 -25.58 1.20 -13.90
CA SER A 354 -27.03 1.02 -14.05
C SER A 354 -27.64 0.25 -12.87
N GLN A 355 -28.25 0.96 -11.91
CA GLN A 355 -29.11 0.47 -10.80
C GLN A 355 -28.47 -0.38 -9.67
N PRO A 356 -28.97 -0.27 -8.41
CA PRO A 356 -28.22 -0.60 -7.20
C PRO A 356 -28.74 -1.82 -6.41
N GLN A 357 -29.54 -2.73 -7.01
CA GLN A 357 -30.24 -3.74 -6.21
C GLN A 357 -29.31 -4.84 -5.64
N HIS A 358 -28.22 -5.17 -6.35
CA HIS A 358 -27.24 -6.17 -5.91
C HIS A 358 -25.82 -5.81 -6.38
N PHE A 359 -25.27 -4.71 -5.86
CA PHE A 359 -23.89 -4.36 -6.15
C PHE A 359 -22.92 -5.05 -5.17
N ALA A 360 -22.03 -5.85 -5.73
CA ALA A 360 -20.78 -6.27 -5.09
C ALA A 360 -19.69 -5.98 -6.13
N ALA A 361 -18.73 -5.11 -5.83
CA ALA A 361 -17.62 -4.81 -6.74
C ALA A 361 -16.36 -5.58 -6.32
N PRO A 362 -15.77 -6.40 -7.21
CA PRO A 362 -14.58 -7.15 -6.91
C PRO A 362 -13.30 -6.49 -7.41
N GLY A 363 -13.36 -5.37 -8.15
CA GLY A 363 -12.13 -4.66 -8.54
C GLY A 363 -12.31 -3.41 -9.41
N ILE A 364 -11.33 -2.52 -9.29
CA ILE A 364 -11.08 -1.35 -10.15
C ILE A 364 -9.57 -1.32 -10.46
N ALA A 365 -9.20 -0.94 -11.67
CA ALA A 365 -7.79 -0.68 -12.01
C ALA A 365 -7.65 0.34 -13.14
N ILE A 366 -6.42 0.81 -13.35
CA ILE A 366 -6.06 1.75 -14.41
C ILE A 366 -5.25 1.02 -15.47
N VAL A 367 -5.58 1.26 -16.74
CA VAL A 367 -4.95 0.57 -17.88
C VAL A 367 -4.64 1.56 -18.99
N ALA A 368 -3.52 1.38 -19.67
CA ALA A 368 -3.22 2.19 -20.85
C ALA A 368 -4.25 1.93 -21.95
N GLN A 369 -4.80 2.99 -22.55
CA GLN A 369 -5.66 2.84 -23.71
C GLN A 369 -4.82 2.43 -24.92
N SER A 370 -4.99 1.19 -25.40
CA SER A 370 -4.58 0.85 -26.76
C SER A 370 -5.52 1.59 -27.73
N SER A 371 -4.99 2.25 -28.76
CA SER A 371 -5.82 2.90 -29.78
C SER A 371 -6.94 1.97 -30.25
N PRO A 372 -8.17 2.46 -30.48
CA PRO A 372 -9.28 1.61 -30.89
C PRO A 372 -8.87 0.87 -32.17
N VAL A 373 -8.84 -0.47 -32.09
CA VAL A 373 -8.72 -1.31 -33.28
C VAL A 373 -9.95 -0.98 -34.12
N ALA A 374 -9.74 -0.30 -35.24
CA ALA A 374 -10.81 -0.06 -36.20
C ALA A 374 -11.53 -1.40 -36.46
N PRO A 375 -12.88 -1.44 -36.43
CA PRO A 375 -13.59 -2.69 -36.59
C PRO A 375 -13.12 -3.35 -37.88
N ARG A 376 -12.61 -4.59 -37.77
CA ARG A 376 -12.27 -5.42 -38.92
C ARG A 376 -13.51 -5.48 -39.79
N GLN A 377 -13.50 -4.75 -40.91
CA GLN A 377 -14.49 -4.96 -41.96
C GLN A 377 -14.40 -6.43 -42.35
N GLU A 378 -15.46 -7.17 -42.07
CA GLU A 378 -15.67 -8.50 -42.61
C GLU A 378 -15.44 -8.43 -44.12
N SER A 379 -14.47 -9.21 -44.59
CA SER A 379 -14.15 -9.33 -46.00
C SER A 379 -15.37 -9.86 -46.73
N ARG A 380 -16.17 -8.97 -47.32
CA ARG A 380 -17.11 -9.33 -48.37
C ARG A 380 -16.30 -9.78 -49.58
N THR A 381 -16.52 -11.03 -49.94
CA THR A 381 -16.13 -11.62 -51.21
C THR A 381 -16.70 -10.79 -52.37
N SER A 382 -15.84 -10.40 -53.31
CA SER A 382 -16.25 -10.05 -54.66
C SER A 382 -15.08 -10.29 -55.60
N THR A 383 -15.21 -11.39 -56.34
CA THR A 383 -14.71 -11.55 -57.71
C THR A 383 -15.20 -10.37 -58.56
N ASP A 384 -14.30 -9.67 -59.24
CA ASP A 384 -14.24 -9.55 -60.70
C ASP A 384 -13.31 -8.40 -61.15
N ALA A 385 -12.69 -8.61 -62.30
CA ALA A 385 -11.53 -7.91 -62.82
C ALA A 385 -11.85 -6.65 -63.64
N HIS A 386 -10.96 -5.64 -63.62
CA HIS A 386 -10.05 -5.25 -64.74
C HIS A 386 -9.36 -3.86 -64.54
N PRO A 387 -8.24 -3.58 -65.25
CA PRO A 387 -7.29 -2.50 -64.92
C PRO A 387 -7.29 -1.30 -65.90
N ALA A 388 -6.98 -0.10 -65.41
CA ALA A 388 -6.47 1.04 -66.18
C ALA A 388 -5.89 2.10 -65.20
N LYS A 389 -4.57 2.32 -65.20
CA LYS A 389 -3.80 3.40 -65.87
C LYS A 389 -3.78 4.75 -65.15
N ASP A 390 -2.57 5.09 -64.72
CA ASP A 390 -1.86 6.38 -64.76
C ASP A 390 -2.59 7.67 -64.34
N ALA A 391 -2.11 8.24 -63.22
CA ALA A 391 -1.83 9.68 -63.13
C ALA A 391 -0.74 9.95 -62.09
N GLN A 392 0.36 10.49 -62.59
CA GLN A 392 1.54 10.96 -61.89
C GLN A 392 1.20 12.06 -60.86
N SER A 393 1.78 11.96 -59.66
CA SER A 393 1.94 13.10 -58.76
C SER A 393 3.42 13.39 -58.59
N THR A 394 3.75 14.64 -58.84
CA THR A 394 5.08 15.23 -59.00
C THR A 394 5.90 15.21 -57.71
N THR A 395 7.16 14.80 -57.86
CA THR A 395 8.25 15.00 -56.90
C THR A 395 8.51 16.49 -56.66
N ASN A 396 8.46 16.92 -55.40
CA ASN A 396 9.29 18.02 -54.91
C ASN A 396 9.85 17.61 -53.55
N ALA A 397 11.14 17.27 -53.58
CA ALA A 397 12.01 17.18 -52.43
C ALA A 397 12.48 18.61 -52.09
N ASP A 398 12.06 19.11 -50.94
CA ASP A 398 12.82 20.00 -50.04
C ASP A 398 11.86 20.57 -48.99
N ALA A 399 11.65 19.80 -47.93
CA ALA A 399 11.22 20.30 -46.63
C ALA A 399 11.55 19.21 -45.60
N THR A 400 12.68 19.38 -44.92
CA THR A 400 13.05 18.58 -43.75
C THR A 400 11.92 18.65 -42.72
N PRO A 401 11.20 17.57 -42.39
CA PRO A 401 10.28 17.59 -41.27
C PRO A 401 11.12 17.39 -40.01
N GLY A 402 11.23 18.47 -39.23
CA GLY A 402 11.69 18.38 -37.86
C GLY A 402 10.87 17.32 -37.13
N ASN A 403 11.58 16.30 -36.66
CA ASN A 403 11.03 15.22 -35.86
C ASN A 403 10.74 15.76 -34.45
N SER A 404 9.66 16.52 -34.30
CA SER A 404 9.06 16.86 -33.01
C SER A 404 7.73 16.12 -32.88
N ARG A 405 7.80 14.79 -32.86
CA ARG A 405 6.81 14.00 -32.12
C ARG A 405 7.06 14.27 -30.64
N GLY A 406 6.48 15.36 -30.13
CA GLY A 406 6.31 15.52 -28.70
C GLY A 406 5.59 14.29 -28.17
N ALA A 407 6.11 13.72 -27.09
CA ALA A 407 5.46 12.67 -26.34
C ALA A 407 4.09 13.19 -25.88
N ARG A 408 3.02 12.89 -26.63
CA ARG A 408 1.69 12.85 -26.01
C ARG A 408 1.69 11.59 -25.16
N GLY A 409 1.57 11.76 -23.84
CA GLY A 409 1.35 10.64 -22.93
C GLY A 409 0.25 9.73 -23.46
N ARG A 410 0.41 8.41 -23.30
CA ARG A 410 -0.68 7.49 -23.60
C ARG A 410 -1.80 7.76 -22.62
N GLN A 411 -2.95 8.20 -23.11
CA GLN A 411 -4.14 8.37 -22.28
C GLN A 411 -4.50 7.02 -21.64
N ARG A 412 -4.85 7.06 -20.35
CA ARG A 412 -5.23 5.87 -19.60
C ARG A 412 -6.75 5.76 -19.50
N CYS A 413 -7.22 4.56 -19.26
CA CYS A 413 -8.61 4.23 -19.01
C CYS A 413 -8.76 3.69 -17.58
N VAL A 414 -9.94 3.91 -17.00
CA VAL A 414 -10.36 3.26 -15.76
C VAL A 414 -11.18 2.04 -16.11
N ALA A 415 -10.74 0.87 -15.65
CA ALA A 415 -11.43 -0.40 -15.81
C ALA A 415 -12.17 -0.75 -14.51
N VAL A 416 -13.46 -1.06 -14.63
CA VAL A 416 -14.34 -1.30 -13.48
C VAL A 416 -15.09 -2.60 -13.66
N VAL A 417 -15.03 -3.49 -12.65
CA VAL A 417 -15.84 -4.71 -12.62
C VAL A 417 -17.03 -4.53 -11.69
N PHE A 418 -18.22 -4.89 -12.17
CA PHE A 418 -19.44 -4.84 -11.37
C PHE A 418 -20.46 -5.91 -11.73
N ASN A 419 -21.41 -6.13 -10.83
CA ASN A 419 -22.54 -7.04 -11.05
C ASN A 419 -23.86 -6.25 -10.96
N GLU A 420 -24.53 -6.03 -12.09
CA GLU A 420 -25.80 -5.28 -12.12
C GLU A 420 -27.03 -6.18 -11.85
N THR A 421 -26.96 -7.46 -12.20
CA THR A 421 -28.14 -8.35 -12.23
C THR A 421 -28.14 -9.42 -11.13
N GLY A 422 -27.12 -9.44 -10.27
CA GLY A 422 -26.84 -10.49 -9.29
C GLY A 422 -26.29 -11.79 -9.89
N SER A 423 -26.26 -11.93 -11.22
CA SER A 423 -25.84 -13.17 -11.91
C SER A 423 -24.83 -12.96 -13.04
N GLN A 424 -24.50 -11.70 -13.36
CA GLN A 424 -23.66 -11.34 -14.50
C GLN A 424 -22.63 -10.31 -14.07
N TRP A 425 -21.36 -10.63 -14.33
CA TRP A 425 -20.23 -9.75 -14.05
C TRP A 425 -19.79 -9.04 -15.33
N ASP A 426 -19.92 -7.73 -15.36
CA ASP A 426 -19.57 -6.90 -16.49
C ASP A 426 -18.31 -6.09 -16.18
N VAL A 427 -17.55 -5.80 -17.22
CA VAL A 427 -16.43 -4.85 -17.16
C VAL A 427 -16.74 -3.66 -18.03
N VAL A 428 -16.57 -2.46 -17.48
CA VAL A 428 -16.62 -1.22 -18.26
C VAL A 428 -15.27 -0.55 -18.27
N PHE A 429 -14.99 0.11 -19.39
CA PHE A 429 -13.82 0.92 -19.58
C PHE A 429 -14.23 2.35 -19.81
N LEU A 430 -13.72 3.24 -18.96
CA LEU A 430 -13.96 4.66 -19.00
C LEU A 430 -12.68 5.34 -19.50
N ASP A 431 -12.78 6.29 -20.42
CA ASP A 431 -11.65 7.14 -20.77
C ASP A 431 -11.32 8.14 -19.65
N HIS A 432 -10.24 8.90 -19.83
CA HIS A 432 -9.82 9.95 -18.90
C HIS A 432 -10.87 11.06 -18.68
N GLU A 433 -11.91 11.17 -19.52
CA GLU A 433 -13.05 12.08 -19.34
C GLU A 433 -14.26 11.39 -18.68
N GLY A 434 -14.15 10.12 -18.28
CA GLY A 434 -15.20 9.35 -17.64
C GLY A 434 -16.26 8.82 -18.60
N LYS A 435 -16.02 8.90 -19.91
CA LYS A 435 -16.97 8.42 -20.92
C LYS A 435 -16.75 6.92 -21.15
N LEU A 436 -17.87 6.20 -21.21
CA LEU A 436 -17.86 4.77 -21.54
C LEU A 436 -17.27 4.55 -22.95
N VAL A 437 -16.11 3.91 -22.99
CA VAL A 437 -15.43 3.47 -24.21
C VAL A 437 -15.98 2.12 -24.63
N GLU A 438 -16.03 1.17 -23.70
CA GLU A 438 -16.47 -0.19 -23.96
C GLU A 438 -17.12 -0.83 -22.73
N ARG A 439 -18.10 -1.72 -22.97
CA ARG A 439 -18.69 -2.60 -21.97
C ARG A 439 -18.56 -4.03 -22.44
N VAL A 440 -17.91 -4.87 -21.64
CA VAL A 440 -17.66 -6.29 -21.91
C VAL A 440 -18.52 -7.13 -20.96
N PRO A 441 -19.63 -7.72 -21.45
CA PRO A 441 -20.58 -8.41 -20.57
C PRO A 441 -20.12 -9.82 -20.19
N ASN A 442 -20.45 -10.26 -18.98
CA ASN A 442 -20.26 -11.64 -18.47
C ASN A 442 -18.82 -12.19 -18.49
N GLN A 443 -17.80 -11.36 -18.26
CA GLN A 443 -16.42 -11.79 -18.52
C GLN A 443 -15.54 -11.92 -17.28
N ALA A 444 -15.57 -11.00 -16.31
CA ALA A 444 -14.58 -10.99 -15.24
C ALA A 444 -15.16 -10.86 -13.84
N TYR A 445 -14.65 -11.65 -12.90
CA TYR A 445 -14.95 -11.52 -11.47
C TYR A 445 -13.80 -10.89 -10.68
N GLN A 446 -12.64 -10.64 -11.28
CA GLN A 446 -11.46 -10.02 -10.67
C GLN A 446 -10.67 -9.24 -11.73
N LEU A 447 -10.03 -8.17 -11.30
CA LEU A 447 -9.32 -7.24 -12.17
C LEU A 447 -8.11 -6.65 -11.44
N TRP A 448 -6.97 -6.63 -12.12
CA TRP A 448 -5.70 -6.07 -11.63
C TRP A 448 -5.02 -5.31 -12.76
N SER A 449 -4.33 -4.22 -12.44
CA SER A 449 -3.37 -3.60 -13.34
C SER A 449 -1.96 -3.92 -12.87
N HIS A 450 -1.08 -4.29 -13.80
CA HIS A 450 0.34 -4.41 -13.51
C HIS A 450 1.15 -4.08 -14.75
N ASP A 451 2.35 -3.57 -14.54
CA ASP A 451 3.32 -3.42 -15.61
C ASP A 451 4.17 -4.70 -15.67
N LEU A 452 3.94 -5.50 -16.71
CA LEU A 452 4.57 -6.81 -16.90
C LEU A 452 5.85 -6.75 -17.75
N ASP A 453 5.95 -5.81 -18.69
CA ASP A 453 6.99 -5.75 -19.73
C ASP A 453 7.43 -4.31 -20.12
N GLY A 454 7.15 -3.32 -19.27
CA GLY A 454 7.32 -1.89 -19.53
C GLY A 454 6.07 -1.20 -20.12
N GLY A 455 4.93 -1.89 -20.15
CA GLY A 455 3.61 -1.37 -20.50
C GLY A 455 2.65 -1.39 -19.29
N GLU A 456 1.41 -0.92 -19.45
CA GLU A 456 0.37 -1.15 -18.44
C GLU A 456 -0.58 -2.22 -18.96
N GLU A 457 -0.53 -3.38 -18.32
CA GLU A 457 -1.34 -4.54 -18.67
C GLU A 457 -2.48 -4.73 -17.67
N LEU A 458 -3.61 -5.17 -18.22
CA LEU A 458 -4.76 -5.61 -17.47
C LEU A 458 -4.69 -7.12 -17.27
N LEU A 459 -4.68 -7.57 -16.02
CA LEU A 459 -4.95 -8.96 -15.69
C LEU A 459 -6.41 -9.09 -15.26
N TRP A 460 -7.14 -10.01 -15.87
CA TRP A 460 -8.56 -10.20 -15.57
C TRP A 460 -9.02 -11.62 -15.88
N GLY A 461 -10.05 -12.06 -15.16
CA GLY A 461 -10.73 -13.31 -15.44
C GLY A 461 -11.56 -13.20 -16.73
N VAL A 462 -11.54 -14.21 -17.60
CA VAL A 462 -12.42 -14.35 -18.77
C VAL A 462 -13.00 -15.76 -18.79
N GLY A 463 -14.23 -15.91 -18.30
CA GLY A 463 -14.84 -17.23 -18.08
C GLY A 463 -14.04 -18.05 -17.05
N ASN A 464 -13.53 -19.21 -17.44
CA ASN A 464 -12.60 -20.01 -16.60
C ASN A 464 -11.14 -19.79 -17.02
N LYS A 465 -10.76 -18.58 -17.44
CA LYS A 465 -9.37 -18.25 -17.81
C LYS A 465 -8.92 -17.01 -17.08
N ILE A 466 -7.61 -16.85 -16.93
CA ILE A 466 -6.98 -15.55 -16.64
C ILE A 466 -6.33 -15.08 -17.93
N GLN A 467 -6.45 -13.79 -18.24
CA GLN A 467 -5.81 -13.16 -19.38
C GLN A 467 -5.01 -11.95 -18.91
N ALA A 468 -3.83 -11.75 -19.49
CA ALA A 468 -3.16 -10.45 -19.50
C ALA A 468 -3.38 -9.80 -20.86
N THR A 469 -3.85 -8.56 -20.85
CA THR A 469 -4.14 -7.80 -22.07
C THR A 469 -3.52 -6.41 -22.01
N ARG A 470 -3.08 -5.89 -23.15
CA ARG A 470 -2.74 -4.48 -23.31
C ARG A 470 -3.95 -3.75 -23.88
N GLY A 471 -4.58 -2.90 -23.07
CA GLY A 471 -5.94 -2.46 -23.35
C GLY A 471 -6.92 -3.65 -23.43
N LEU A 472 -7.89 -3.59 -24.33
CA LEU A 472 -9.08 -4.46 -24.29
C LEU A 472 -8.98 -5.74 -25.10
N HIS A 473 -8.13 -5.74 -26.12
CA HIS A 473 -8.16 -6.76 -27.16
C HIS A 473 -6.79 -7.36 -27.48
N ASP A 474 -5.71 -6.70 -27.05
CA ASP A 474 -4.36 -7.19 -27.29
C ASP A 474 -3.98 -8.20 -26.19
N VAL A 475 -4.37 -9.46 -26.38
CA VAL A 475 -4.08 -10.53 -25.42
C VAL A 475 -2.61 -10.91 -25.52
N LEU A 476 -1.85 -10.60 -24.48
CA LEU A 476 -0.43 -10.96 -24.38
C LEU A 476 -0.28 -12.44 -24.04
N TRP A 477 -1.04 -12.90 -23.05
CA TRP A 477 -1.11 -14.32 -22.68
C TRP A 477 -2.45 -14.67 -22.06
N SER A 478 -2.77 -15.97 -22.07
CA SER A 478 -3.96 -16.52 -21.42
C SER A 478 -3.63 -17.84 -20.76
N TRP A 479 -4.14 -18.03 -19.55
CA TRP A 479 -4.04 -19.26 -18.79
C TRP A 479 -5.41 -19.86 -18.49
N SER A 480 -5.50 -21.18 -18.55
CA SER A 480 -6.70 -21.93 -18.15
C SER A 480 -6.33 -22.85 -16.98
N PRO A 481 -6.98 -22.72 -15.81
CA PRO A 481 -6.82 -23.66 -14.71
C PRO A 481 -7.40 -25.04 -15.09
N PRO A 482 -7.05 -26.08 -14.32
CA PRO A 482 -7.67 -27.39 -14.46
C PRO A 482 -9.21 -27.33 -14.42
N PRO A 483 -9.92 -28.24 -15.12
CA PRO A 483 -11.37 -28.31 -15.08
C PRO A 483 -11.89 -28.35 -13.64
N SER A 484 -13.01 -27.67 -13.36
CA SER A 484 -13.65 -27.55 -12.03
C SER A 484 -12.88 -26.81 -10.93
N SER A 485 -11.80 -26.10 -11.27
CA SER A 485 -11.07 -25.25 -10.32
C SER A 485 -11.21 -23.78 -10.68
N TYR A 486 -11.51 -22.94 -9.68
CA TYR A 486 -11.46 -21.48 -9.81
C TYR A 486 -10.01 -21.01 -9.77
N ALA A 487 -9.65 -20.01 -10.56
CA ALA A 487 -8.34 -19.39 -10.55
C ALA A 487 -8.41 -18.02 -9.87
N SER A 488 -7.36 -17.62 -9.17
CA SER A 488 -7.20 -16.24 -8.69
C SER A 488 -5.75 -15.83 -8.87
N VAL A 489 -5.51 -14.57 -9.21
CA VAL A 489 -4.20 -13.97 -8.96
C VAL A 489 -4.09 -13.80 -7.46
N SER A 490 -3.03 -14.35 -6.86
CA SER A 490 -2.79 -14.31 -5.42
C SER A 490 -1.76 -13.25 -5.07
N HIS A 491 -0.78 -13.03 -5.93
CA HIS A 491 0.29 -12.07 -5.70
C HIS A 491 0.88 -11.63 -7.05
N VAL A 492 1.33 -10.39 -7.11
CA VAL A 492 2.19 -9.91 -8.20
C VAL A 492 3.35 -9.16 -7.57
N GLU A 493 4.58 -9.55 -7.88
CA GLU A 493 5.80 -8.99 -7.32
C GLU A 493 6.74 -8.54 -8.43
N ARG A 494 7.70 -7.67 -8.14
CA ARG A 494 8.87 -7.48 -9.00
C ARG A 494 10.09 -8.11 -8.36
N THR A 495 10.82 -8.88 -9.13
CA THR A 495 12.15 -9.34 -8.74
C THR A 495 13.12 -8.16 -8.65
N ALA A 496 14.25 -8.38 -7.98
CA ALA A 496 15.31 -7.38 -7.85
C ALA A 496 15.86 -6.87 -9.20
N ASP A 497 15.72 -7.65 -10.28
CA ASP A 497 16.13 -7.23 -11.64
C ASP A 497 15.01 -6.52 -12.44
N GLY A 498 13.86 -6.29 -11.80
CA GLY A 498 12.74 -5.53 -12.35
C GLY A 498 11.68 -6.37 -13.07
N ARG A 499 11.89 -7.68 -13.27
CA ARG A 499 10.88 -8.56 -13.90
C ARG A 499 9.69 -8.79 -12.98
N ALA A 500 8.48 -8.71 -13.54
CA ALA A 500 7.24 -8.99 -12.81
C ALA A 500 7.04 -10.51 -12.65
N ILE A 501 6.66 -10.97 -11.47
CA ILE A 501 6.22 -12.34 -11.20
C ILE A 501 4.75 -12.31 -10.85
N VAL A 502 3.92 -13.01 -11.62
CA VAL A 502 2.50 -13.19 -11.33
C VAL A 502 2.30 -14.56 -10.70
N VAL A 503 1.90 -14.60 -9.43
CA VAL A 503 1.53 -15.81 -8.71
C VAL A 503 0.02 -16.00 -8.76
N MET A 504 -0.42 -17.12 -9.29
CA MET A 504 -1.81 -17.51 -9.36
C MET A 504 -2.06 -18.80 -8.58
N SER A 505 -3.24 -18.92 -8.01
CA SER A 505 -3.70 -20.14 -7.35
C SER A 505 -4.97 -20.68 -8.00
N SER A 506 -5.11 -22.00 -8.02
CA SER A 506 -6.34 -22.67 -8.43
C SER A 506 -6.50 -24.03 -7.75
N GLY A 507 -7.44 -24.12 -6.81
CA GLY A 507 -7.60 -25.30 -5.95
C GLY A 507 -6.30 -25.61 -5.22
N ASP A 508 -5.75 -26.81 -5.44
CA ASP A 508 -4.47 -27.26 -4.86
C ASP A 508 -3.24 -26.92 -5.74
N SER A 509 -3.41 -26.09 -6.78
CA SER A 509 -2.33 -25.72 -7.72
C SER A 509 -1.91 -24.26 -7.53
N VAL A 510 -0.61 -23.99 -7.60
CA VAL A 510 -0.03 -22.64 -7.69
C VAL A 510 0.80 -22.57 -8.97
N MET A 511 0.70 -21.46 -9.69
CA MET A 511 1.47 -21.20 -10.91
C MET A 511 2.14 -19.83 -10.79
N MET A 512 3.38 -19.75 -11.26
CA MET A 512 4.14 -18.50 -11.34
C MET A 512 4.44 -18.21 -12.80
N PHE A 513 4.10 -17.01 -13.27
CA PHE A 513 4.54 -16.50 -14.56
C PHE A 513 5.64 -15.47 -14.36
N ASP A 514 6.69 -15.59 -15.17
CA ASP A 514 7.69 -14.55 -15.35
C ASP A 514 7.16 -13.57 -16.42
N GLY A 515 7.17 -12.28 -16.11
CA GLY A 515 6.90 -11.19 -17.04
C GLY A 515 7.90 -11.26 -18.19
N LEU A 516 7.43 -10.94 -19.41
CA LEU A 516 8.19 -11.15 -20.65
C LEU A 516 9.41 -10.23 -20.79
#